data_AF-A0A924RDL5-F1
#
_entry.id   AF-A0A924RDL5-F1
#
_cell.length_a   1.000
_cell.length_b   1.000
_cell.length_c   1.000
_cell.angle_alpha   90.00
_cell.angle_beta   90.00
_cell.angle_gamma   90.00
#
_symmetry.space_group_name_H-M   'P 1'
#
loop_
_entity.id
_entity.type
_entity.pdbx_description
1 polymer ?
#
loop_
_entity_poly.entity_id
_entity_poly.type
_entity_poly.pdbx_seq_one_letter_code
_entity_poly.pdbx_strand_id
1 'polypeptide(L)'
;MIHALRTMIECHWSARRIQRHLDADPSAPLAAADAQRLEAHLAVCDRCDAELSGGRGVKAALARFGERRGGPDPARVARLRLQAQRLSHGQGDR
;
A
#
# COMPACT_ATOMS: atom_id res chain seq x y z
N MET A 1 -13.12 31.39 0.36
CA MET A 1 -12.44 30.81 -0.82
C MET A 1 -11.11 30.12 -0.50
N ILE A 2 -10.25 30.70 0.34
CA ILE A 2 -8.94 30.11 0.70
C ILE A 2 -9.05 28.68 1.27
N HIS A 3 -10.05 28.41 2.11
CA HIS A 3 -10.27 27.09 2.70
C HIS A 3 -10.58 26.01 1.65
N ALA A 4 -11.51 26.28 0.73
CA ALA A 4 -11.87 25.33 -0.33
C ALA A 4 -10.70 25.01 -1.28
N LEU A 5 -9.89 26.02 -1.64
CA LEU A 5 -8.67 25.83 -2.42
C LEU A 5 -7.65 24.96 -1.68
N ARG A 6 -7.46 25.21 -0.39
CA ARG A 6 -6.57 24.41 0.45
C ARG A 6 -7.04 22.95 0.54
N THR A 7 -8.33 22.72 0.75
CA THR A 7 -8.91 21.37 0.76
C THR A 7 -8.67 20.66 -0.57
N MET A 8 -8.88 21.31 -1.71
CA MET A 8 -8.62 20.69 -3.02
C MET A 8 -7.14 20.30 -3.21
N ILE A 9 -6.21 21.14 -2.76
CA ILE A 9 -4.77 20.84 -2.82
C ILE A 9 -4.44 19.63 -1.92
N GLU A 10 -4.98 19.59 -0.71
CA GLU A 10 -4.79 18.47 0.21
C GLU A 10 -5.42 17.18 -0.32
N CYS A 11 -6.61 17.23 -0.91
CA CYS A 11 -7.24 16.08 -1.57
C CYS A 11 -6.41 15.57 -2.74
N HIS A 12 -5.89 16.47 -3.58
CA HIS A 12 -5.05 16.09 -4.73
C HIS A 12 -3.75 15.43 -4.26
N TRP A 13 -3.11 16.01 -3.25
CA TRP A 13 -1.90 15.45 -2.65
C TRP A 13 -2.16 14.07 -2.02
N SER A 14 -3.29 13.91 -1.33
CA SER A 14 -3.69 12.67 -0.66
C SER A 14 -4.02 11.57 -1.66
N ALA A 15 -4.85 11.86 -2.67
CA ALA A 15 -5.24 10.90 -3.70
C ALA A 15 -4.02 10.26 -4.40
N ARG A 16 -2.98 11.06 -4.68
CA ARG A 16 -1.72 10.55 -5.27
C ARG A 16 -0.92 9.61 -4.36
N ARG A 17 -1.19 9.59 -3.05
CA ARG A 17 -0.45 8.82 -2.03
C ARG A 17 -1.26 7.69 -1.41
N ILE A 18 -2.59 7.69 -1.54
CA ILE A 18 -3.48 6.64 -1.04
C ILE A 18 -3.01 5.26 -1.52
N GLN A 19 -2.71 5.08 -2.80
CA GLN A 19 -2.29 3.79 -3.33
C GLN A 19 -0.99 3.28 -2.69
N ARG A 20 0.01 4.16 -2.56
CA ARG A 20 1.29 3.81 -1.93
C ARG A 20 1.11 3.47 -0.45
N HIS A 21 0.23 4.19 0.25
CA HIS A 21 -0.14 3.89 1.63
C HIS A 21 -0.91 2.55 1.75
N LEU A 22 -1.80 2.23 0.80
CA LEU A 22 -2.55 0.97 0.75
C LEU A 22 -1.67 -0.26 0.50
N ASP A 23 -0.71 -0.11 -0.40
CA ASP A 23 0.17 -1.21 -0.80
C ASP A 23 1.24 -1.50 0.26
N ALA A 24 1.48 -0.54 1.16
CA ALA A 24 2.60 -0.58 2.11
C ALA A 24 3.91 -0.97 1.39
N ASP A 25 4.10 -0.39 0.20
CA ASP A 25 5.13 -0.79 -0.74
C ASP A 25 6.51 -0.72 -0.07
N PRO A 26 7.17 -1.88 0.20
CA PRO A 26 8.45 -1.91 0.87
C PRO A 26 9.58 -1.32 0.02
N SER A 27 9.38 -1.20 -1.31
CA SER A 27 10.34 -0.59 -2.22
C SER A 27 10.23 0.93 -2.29
N ALA A 28 9.12 1.50 -1.81
CA ALA A 28 8.86 2.93 -1.79
C ALA A 28 8.03 3.34 -0.55
N PRO A 29 8.59 3.20 0.67
CA PRO A 29 7.87 3.54 1.88
C PRO A 29 7.50 5.03 1.91
N LEU A 30 6.31 5.35 2.41
CA LEU A 30 5.97 6.73 2.74
C LEU A 30 6.85 7.20 3.89
N ALA A 31 7.42 8.41 3.79
CA ALA A 31 8.06 9.04 4.93
C ALA A 31 7.05 9.18 6.08
N ALA A 32 7.48 8.99 7.33
CA ALA A 32 6.57 9.00 8.49
C ALA A 32 5.75 10.30 8.60
N ALA A 33 6.35 11.45 8.28
CA ALA A 33 5.65 12.74 8.26
C ALA A 33 4.57 12.81 7.16
N ASP A 34 4.83 12.25 5.99
CA ASP A 34 3.85 12.14 4.90
C ASP A 34 2.72 11.17 5.29
N ALA A 35 3.04 10.07 5.98
CA ALA A 35 2.02 9.13 6.46
C ALA A 35 1.09 9.80 7.48
N GLN A 36 1.64 10.47 8.49
CA GLN A 36 0.86 11.20 9.50
C GLN A 36 -0.01 12.29 8.87
N ARG A 37 0.54 13.04 7.89
CA ARG A 37 -0.22 14.06 7.17
C ARG A 37 -1.39 13.47 6.39
N LEU A 38 -1.18 12.33 5.73
CA LEU A 38 -2.22 11.63 5.00
C LEU A 38 -3.31 11.13 5.96
N GLU A 39 -2.93 10.49 7.07
CA GLU A 39 -3.85 10.02 8.09
C GLU A 39 -4.70 11.15 8.70
N ALA A 40 -4.07 12.30 8.98
CA ALA A 40 -4.79 13.48 9.47
C ALA A 40 -5.83 14.00 8.48
N HIS A 41 -5.53 13.98 7.17
CA HIS A 41 -6.48 14.41 6.14
C HIS A 41 -7.61 13.39 5.95
N LEU A 42 -7.30 12.09 5.97
CA LEU A 42 -8.29 11.02 5.88
C LEU A 42 -9.31 11.08 7.02
N ALA A 43 -8.88 11.50 8.22
CA ALA A 43 -9.77 11.66 9.37
C ALA A 43 -10.84 12.75 9.20
N VAL A 44 -10.69 13.66 8.22
CA VAL A 44 -11.58 14.81 8.03
C VAL A 44 -12.16 14.92 6.62
N CYS A 45 -11.76 14.05 5.68
CA CYS A 45 -12.20 14.10 4.29
C CYS A 45 -12.89 12.79 3.87
N ASP A 46 -14.22 12.81 3.88
CA ASP A 46 -15.05 11.65 3.50
C ASP A 46 -14.73 11.10 2.11
N ARG A 47 -14.36 11.97 1.16
CA ARG A 47 -14.02 11.55 -0.20
C ARG A 47 -12.76 10.69 -0.22
N CYS A 48 -11.70 11.14 0.43
CA CYS A 48 -10.44 10.41 0.46
C CYS A 48 -10.52 9.17 1.35
N ASP A 49 -11.30 9.22 2.43
CA ASP A 49 -11.58 8.04 3.25
C ASP A 49 -12.37 6.97 2.49
N ALA A 50 -13.39 7.37 1.72
CA ALA A 50 -14.15 6.45 0.87
C ALA A 50 -13.27 5.77 -0.19
N GLU A 51 -12.35 6.52 -0.81
CA GLU A 51 -11.39 5.97 -1.77
C GLU A 51 -10.46 4.93 -1.13
N LEU A 52 -9.91 5.25 0.05
CA LEU A 52 -9.08 4.33 0.82
C LEU A 52 -9.85 3.06 1.21
N SER A 53 -11.07 3.22 1.72
CA SER A 53 -11.95 2.13 2.12
C SER A 53 -12.33 1.23 0.95
N GLY A 54 -12.61 1.80 -0.22
CA GLY A 54 -12.82 1.07 -1.46
C GLY A 54 -11.60 0.22 -1.85
N GLY A 55 -10.40 0.81 -1.81
CA GLY A 55 -9.14 0.10 -2.07
C GLY A 55 -8.91 -1.06 -1.09
N ARG A 56 -9.15 -0.85 0.21
CA ARG A 56 -9.10 -1.91 1.24
C ARG A 56 -10.10 -3.03 0.96
N GLY A 57 -11.31 -2.68 0.53
CA GLY A 57 -12.34 -3.64 0.12
C GLY A 57 -11.91 -4.52 -1.04
N VAL A 58 -11.32 -3.93 -2.09
CA VAL A 58 -10.78 -4.67 -3.25
C VAL A 58 -9.63 -5.60 -2.81
N LYS A 59 -8.68 -5.09 -2.02
CA LYS A 59 -7.56 -5.89 -1.48
C LYS A 59 -8.05 -7.10 -0.70
N ALA A 60 -9.05 -6.91 0.17
CA ALA A 60 -9.67 -7.99 0.93
C ALA A 60 -10.41 -9.00 0.01
N ALA A 61 -11.13 -8.51 -1.00
CA ALA A 61 -11.83 -9.38 -1.96
C ALA A 61 -10.85 -10.25 -2.75
N LEU A 62 -9.72 -9.68 -3.20
CA LEU A 62 -8.65 -10.40 -3.90
C LEU A 62 -7.98 -11.44 -3.00
N ALA A 63 -7.69 -11.10 -1.74
CA ALA A 63 -7.14 -12.05 -0.76
C ALA A 63 -8.07 -13.25 -0.58
N ARG A 64 -9.36 -13.00 -0.31
CA ARG A 64 -10.38 -14.05 -0.18
C ARG A 64 -10.55 -14.89 -1.45
N PHE A 65 -10.39 -14.28 -2.62
CA PHE A 65 -10.42 -15.02 -3.89
C PHE A 65 -9.22 -15.98 -4.01
N GLY A 66 -8.02 -15.52 -3.65
CA GLY A 66 -6.81 -16.35 -3.61
C GLY A 66 -6.95 -17.53 -2.64
N GLU A 67 -7.46 -17.28 -1.44
CA GLU A 67 -7.73 -18.33 -0.43
C GLU A 67 -8.71 -19.38 -0.95
N ARG A 68 -9.84 -18.96 -1.53
CA ARG A 68 -10.83 -19.90 -2.12
C ARG A 68 -10.28 -20.73 -3.26
N ARG A 69 -9.30 -20.23 -4.00
CA ARG A 69 -8.64 -20.94 -5.09
C ARG A 69 -7.50 -21.86 -4.63
N GLY A 70 -7.28 -21.98 -3.32
CA GLY A 70 -6.23 -22.83 -2.74
C GLY A 70 -4.86 -22.17 -2.61
N GLY A 71 -4.77 -20.85 -2.86
CA GLY A 71 -3.52 -20.09 -2.77
C GLY A 71 -2.42 -20.58 -3.72
N PRO A 72 -1.22 -19.98 -3.64
CA PRO A 72 -0.05 -20.52 -4.33
C PRO A 72 0.43 -21.81 -3.67
N ASP A 73 0.88 -22.78 -4.47
CA ASP A 73 1.48 -24.03 -3.98
C ASP A 73 2.61 -23.73 -2.97
N PRO A 74 2.48 -24.18 -1.71
CA PRO A 74 3.43 -23.86 -0.64
C PRO A 74 4.86 -24.36 -0.95
N ALA A 75 5.00 -25.47 -1.67
CA ALA A 75 6.32 -25.98 -2.05
C ALA A 75 7.01 -25.05 -3.07
N ARG A 76 6.25 -24.45 -3.98
CA ARG A 76 6.77 -23.43 -4.92
C ARG A 76 7.17 -22.16 -4.18
N VAL A 77 6.34 -21.69 -3.25
CA VAL A 77 6.64 -20.50 -2.42
C VAL A 77 7.91 -20.71 -1.60
N ALA A 78 8.07 -21.88 -0.98
CA ALA A 78 9.27 -22.22 -0.22
C ALA A 78 10.54 -22.19 -1.08
N ARG A 79 10.49 -22.77 -2.29
CA ARG A 79 11.61 -22.72 -3.24
C ARG A 79 11.96 -21.29 -3.65
N LEU A 80 10.96 -20.47 -3.96
CA LEU A 80 11.17 -19.07 -4.33
C LEU A 80 11.83 -18.27 -3.19
N ARG A 81 11.38 -18.46 -1.94
CA ARG A 81 11.97 -17.80 -0.77
C ARG A 81 13.43 -18.19 -0.57
N LEU A 82 13.75 -19.48 -0.68
CA LEU A 82 15.14 -19.96 -0.59
C LEU A 82 16.02 -19.37 -1.70
N GLN A 83 15.49 -19.23 -2.91
CA GLN A 83 16.23 -18.62 -4.02
C GLN A 83 16.46 -17.12 -3.80
N ALA A 84 15.44 -16.39 -3.33
CA ALA A 84 15.57 -14.98 -3.00
C ALA A 84 16.61 -14.73 -1.91
N GLN A 85 16.62 -15.55 -0.85
CA GLN A 85 17.63 -15.47 0.22
C GLN A 85 19.06 -15.70 -0.31
N ARG A 86 19.24 -16.68 -1.20
CA ARG A 86 20.56 -16.91 -1.82
C ARG A 86 21.03 -15.71 -2.62
N LEU A 87 20.13 -15.06 -3.37
CA LEU A 87 20.45 -13.87 -4.14
C LEU A 87 20.81 -12.68 -3.24
N SER A 88 20.09 -12.48 -2.13
CA SER A 88 20.39 -11.39 -1.19
C SER A 88 21.68 -11.61 -0.39
N HIS A 89 22.07 -12.86 -0.13
CA HIS A 89 23.32 -13.17 0.59
C HIS A 89 24.54 -13.36 -0.33
N GLY A 90 24.34 -13.72 -1.60
CA GLY A 90 25.40 -13.96 -2.58
C GLY A 90 25.99 -12.72 -3.27
N GLN A 91 25.53 -11.52 -2.93
CA GLN A 91 26.06 -10.25 -3.46
C GLN A 91 27.13 -9.59 -2.56
N GLY A 92 27.57 -10.24 -1.47
CA GLY A 92 28.57 -9.70 -0.54
C GLY A 92 30.02 -10.12 -0.78
N ASP A 93 30.33 -10.87 -1.85
CA ASP A 93 31.65 -11.50 -2.05
C ASP A 93 32.21 -11.26 -3.47
N ARG A 94 32.20 -9.99 -3.91
CA ARG A 94 32.98 -9.51 -5.06
C ARG A 94 33.63 -8.17 -4.76
#